data_AF-A0A0A9WT17-F1
#
_entry.id   AF-A0A0A9WT17-F1
#
_cell.length_a   1.000
_cell.length_b   1.000
_cell.length_c   1.000
_cell.angle_alpha   90.00
_cell.angle_beta   90.00
_cell.angle_gamma   90.00
#
_symmetry.space_group_name_H-M   'P 1'
#
loop_
_entity.id
_entity.type
_entity.pdbx_description
1 polymer ?
#
loop_
_entity_poly.entity_id
_entity_poly.type
_entity_poly.pdbx_seq_one_letter_code
_entity_poly.pdbx_strand_id
1 'polypeptide(L)'
;MGRHAGYIAAHSALASRQVDVVLIPEVPFYMEGKNGLLKHIYRLLKSQSNAVIVVAEGAGSELLKSQETEVDESGNVKLKDIGSYLTQSISKYMKQKKLNASIKYVDPSYMVRSVPADAEDSVYCLYLASYAVHGAMAGYSGFSLGLVSGRSV
;
A
#
# COMPACT_ATOMS: atom_id res chain seq x y z
N MET A 1 -3.10 -2.33 2.12
CA MET A 1 -1.85 -3.14 2.29
C MET A 1 -0.63 -2.28 2.03
N GLY A 2 0.49 -2.62 2.69
CA GLY A 2 1.79 -1.93 2.53
C GLY A 2 2.20 -1.13 3.77
N ARG A 3 2.21 -1.78 4.94
CA ARG A 3 2.46 -1.15 6.25
C ARG A 3 3.85 -0.53 6.38
N HIS A 4 4.87 -1.27 5.96
CA HIS A 4 6.28 -0.85 6.07
C HIS A 4 7.00 -0.82 4.73
N ALA A 5 6.42 -1.45 3.71
CA ALA A 5 7.00 -1.52 2.38
C ALA A 5 5.92 -1.37 1.30
N GLY A 6 6.32 -0.74 0.19
CA GLY A 6 5.46 -0.39 -0.93
C GLY A 6 5.39 -1.41 -2.06
N TYR A 7 5.87 -2.65 -1.87
CA TYR A 7 5.98 -3.64 -2.94
C TYR A 7 4.69 -3.81 -3.75
N ILE A 8 3.56 -4.05 -3.06
CA ILE A 8 2.25 -4.23 -3.70
C ILE A 8 1.85 -2.98 -4.48
N ALA A 9 1.97 -1.79 -3.88
CA ALA A 9 1.61 -0.52 -4.53
C ALA A 9 2.44 -0.26 -5.78
N ALA A 10 3.76 -0.47 -5.69
CA ALA A 10 4.69 -0.26 -6.80
C ALA A 10 4.46 -1.26 -7.95
N HIS A 11 4.36 -2.56 -7.63
CA HIS A 11 4.16 -3.59 -8.65
C HIS A 11 2.78 -3.48 -9.31
N SER A 12 1.73 -3.18 -8.53
CA SER A 12 0.39 -2.96 -9.07
C SER A 12 0.34 -1.76 -10.02
N ALA A 13 1.03 -0.67 -9.67
CA ALA A 13 1.10 0.51 -10.53
C ALA A 13 1.85 0.23 -11.85
N LEU A 14 2.98 -0.48 -11.79
CA LEU A 14 3.75 -0.88 -12.95
C LEU A 14 2.97 -1.84 -13.86
N ALA A 15 2.25 -2.80 -13.28
CA ALA A 15 1.42 -3.75 -14.01
C ALA A 15 0.22 -3.07 -14.68
N SER A 16 -0.47 -2.18 -13.96
CA SER A 16 -1.66 -1.46 -14.45
C SER A 16 -1.33 -0.46 -15.55
N ARG A 17 -0.19 0.26 -15.45
CA ARG A 17 0.21 1.36 -16.35
C ARG A 17 -0.79 2.53 -16.44
N GLN A 18 -1.77 2.58 -15.54
CA GLN A 18 -2.81 3.63 -15.50
C GLN A 18 -2.73 4.47 -14.22
N VAL A 19 -1.63 4.39 -13.48
CA VAL A 19 -1.44 5.08 -12.21
C VAL A 19 -0.54 6.30 -12.41
N ASP A 20 -1.03 7.48 -12.00
CA ASP A 20 -0.30 8.74 -12.14
C ASP A 20 0.62 9.02 -10.94
N VAL A 21 0.20 8.58 -9.75
CA VAL A 21 0.93 8.81 -8.50
C VAL A 21 0.92 7.54 -7.66
N VAL A 22 2.10 7.13 -7.22
CA VAL A 22 2.29 6.02 -6.28
C VAL A 22 2.92 6.56 -5.01
N LEU A 23 2.27 6.34 -3.87
CA LEU A 23 2.76 6.73 -2.55
C LEU A 23 3.12 5.47 -1.77
N ILE A 24 4.38 5.36 -1.36
CA ILE A 24 4.94 4.20 -0.65
C ILE A 24 5.61 4.64 0.66
N PRO A 25 5.69 3.77 1.70
CA PRO A 25 6.29 4.13 2.98
C PRO A 25 7.77 4.55 2.89
N GLU A 26 8.50 4.02 1.92
CA GLU A 26 9.94 4.26 1.74
C GLU A 26 10.26 5.68 1.25
N VAL A 27 9.30 6.37 0.63
CA VAL A 27 9.52 7.68 0.01
C VAL A 27 8.66 8.73 0.73
N PRO A 28 9.25 9.60 1.56
CA PRO A 28 8.49 10.65 2.23
C PRO A 28 7.98 11.68 1.23
N PHE A 29 6.79 12.23 1.50
CA PHE A 29 6.19 13.27 0.68
C PHE A 29 5.51 14.33 1.53
N TYR A 30 5.26 15.49 0.92
CA TYR A 30 4.60 16.63 1.55
C TYR A 30 3.28 16.92 0.83
N MET A 31 2.26 17.30 1.59
CA MET A 31 0.95 17.67 1.04
C MET A 31 1.01 19.00 0.28
N GLU A 32 1.64 20.00 0.88
CA GLU A 32 1.73 21.37 0.38
C GLU A 32 3.14 21.73 -0.10
N GLY A 33 3.29 22.92 -0.68
CA GLY A 33 4.56 23.44 -1.20
C GLY A 33 4.72 23.36 -2.73
N LYS A 34 5.87 23.83 -3.24
CA LYS A 34 6.14 23.91 -4.69
C LYS A 34 6.08 22.54 -5.38
N ASN A 35 6.57 21.51 -4.68
CA ASN A 35 6.60 20.12 -5.10
C ASN A 35 5.64 19.24 -4.27
N GLY A 36 4.66 19.85 -3.59
CA GLY A 36 3.69 19.11 -2.79
C GLY A 36 2.69 18.32 -3.65
N LEU A 37 2.17 17.24 -3.08
CA LEU A 37 1.22 16.33 -3.71
C LEU A 37 -0.01 17.06 -4.25
N LEU A 38 -0.62 17.98 -3.48
CA LEU A 38 -1.84 18.69 -3.86
C LEU A 38 -1.66 19.53 -5.14
N LYS A 39 -0.51 20.20 -5.26
CA LYS A 39 -0.17 21.02 -6.43
C LYS A 39 0.15 20.15 -7.65
N HIS A 40 0.69 18.96 -7.44
CA HIS A 40 0.93 18.00 -8.51
C HIS A 40 -0.39 17.45 -9.06
N ILE A 41 -1.28 16.97 -8.19
CA ILE A 41 -2.62 16.48 -8.58
C ILE A 41 -3.41 17.55 -9.33
N TYR A 42 -3.37 18.81 -8.88
CA TYR A 42 -4.04 19.90 -9.58
C TYR A 42 -3.52 20.11 -11.02
N ARG A 43 -2.21 19.94 -11.25
CA ARG A 43 -1.62 20.02 -12.59
C ARG A 43 -2.03 18.83 -13.46
N LEU A 44 -2.08 17.62 -12.89
CA LEU A 44 -2.57 16.43 -13.58
C LEU A 44 -4.02 16.62 -14.02
N LEU A 45 -4.93 17.00 -13.11
CA LEU A 45 -6.33 17.22 -13.46
C LEU A 45 -6.53 18.30 -14.53
N LYS A 46 -5.69 19.35 -14.55
CA LYS A 46 -5.76 20.35 -15.62
C LYS A 46 -5.27 19.87 -16.99
N SER A 47 -4.37 18.89 -17.02
CA SER A 47 -3.77 18.43 -18.27
C SER A 47 -4.51 17.23 -18.87
N GLN A 48 -4.95 16.28 -18.04
CA GLN A 48 -5.56 15.03 -18.48
C GLN A 48 -7.00 14.80 -17.98
N SER A 49 -7.56 15.73 -17.20
CA SER A 49 -8.93 15.66 -16.64
C SER A 49 -9.20 14.53 -15.64
N ASN A 50 -8.27 13.59 -15.46
CA ASN A 50 -8.34 12.51 -14.48
C ASN A 50 -7.01 12.36 -13.73
N ALA A 51 -7.03 11.62 -12.63
CA ALA A 51 -5.83 11.22 -11.90
C ALA A 51 -6.12 9.95 -11.09
N VAL A 52 -5.25 8.95 -11.22
CA VAL A 52 -5.29 7.70 -10.45
C VAL A 52 -4.13 7.70 -9.47
N ILE A 53 -4.44 7.53 -8.19
CA ILE A 53 -3.47 7.59 -7.10
C ILE A 53 -3.53 6.26 -6.35
N VAL A 54 -2.40 5.56 -6.27
CA VAL A 54 -2.25 4.36 -5.47
C VAL A 54 -1.44 4.69 -4.22
N VAL A 55 -1.95 4.28 -3.06
CA VAL A 55 -1.37 4.62 -1.76
C VAL A 55 -1.22 3.34 -0.95
N ALA A 56 0.01 3.06 -0.52
CA ALA A 56 0.27 2.03 0.48
C ALA A 56 -0.21 2.51 1.85
N GLU A 57 -0.75 1.61 2.68
CA GLU A 57 -1.39 1.97 3.95
C GLU A 57 -0.43 2.66 4.95
N GLY A 58 0.86 2.36 4.90
CA GLY A 58 1.88 2.99 5.73
C GLY A 58 2.44 4.31 5.18
N ALA A 59 2.09 4.69 3.95
CA ALA A 59 2.61 5.90 3.34
C ALA A 59 2.13 7.14 4.08
N GLY A 60 3.03 8.11 4.30
CA GLY A 60 2.65 9.37 4.96
C GLY A 60 2.28 9.22 6.43
N SER A 61 2.70 8.14 7.11
CA SER A 61 2.51 7.94 8.55
C SER A 61 2.96 9.16 9.36
N GLU A 62 4.01 9.87 8.91
CA GLU A 62 4.51 11.13 9.49
C GLU A 62 3.43 12.22 9.61
N LEU A 63 2.55 12.31 8.60
CA LEU A 63 1.53 13.35 8.46
C LEU A 63 0.36 13.13 9.44
N LEU A 64 0.23 11.91 9.97
CA LEU A 64 -0.84 11.46 10.84
C LEU A 64 -0.41 11.30 12.31
N LYS A 65 0.87 11.59 12.63
CA LYS A 65 1.46 11.47 13.98
C LYS A 65 0.82 12.37 15.05
N SER A 66 0.05 13.38 14.65
CA SER A 66 -0.56 14.35 15.56
C SER A 66 -1.83 13.86 16.27
N GLN A 67 -2.26 12.62 16.03
CA GLN A 67 -3.38 12.02 16.77
C GLN A 67 -2.95 10.76 17.51
N GLU A 68 -3.62 10.47 18.62
CA GLU A 68 -3.25 9.45 19.61
C GLU A 68 -2.89 8.10 18.98
N THR A 69 -1.84 7.47 19.53
CA THR A 69 -1.34 6.15 19.14
C THR A 69 -2.23 5.09 19.76
N GLU A 70 -3.17 4.57 18.98
CA GLU A 70 -3.92 3.36 19.35
C GLU A 70 -3.06 2.12 19.09
N VAL A 71 -3.11 1.15 20.00
CA VAL A 71 -2.51 -0.17 19.83
C VAL A 71 -3.59 -1.23 19.72
N ASP A 72 -3.35 -2.27 18.94
CA ASP A 72 -4.21 -3.45 18.90
C ASP A 72 -3.97 -4.37 20.11
N GLU A 73 -4.77 -5.43 20.24
CA GLU A 73 -4.66 -6.42 21.31
C GLU A 73 -3.32 -7.19 21.29
N SER A 74 -2.63 -7.18 20.14
CA SER A 74 -1.30 -7.80 19.97
C SER A 74 -0.15 -6.82 20.21
N GLY A 75 -0.43 -5.56 20.58
CA GLY A 75 0.57 -4.52 20.84
C GLY A 75 1.09 -3.80 19.60
N ASN A 76 0.51 -4.01 18.42
CA ASN A 76 0.89 -3.30 17.21
C ASN A 76 0.27 -1.90 17.17
N VAL A 77 1.05 -0.91 16.72
CA VAL A 77 0.51 0.43 16.43
C VAL A 77 -0.51 0.35 15.29
N LYS A 78 -1.75 0.77 15.57
CA LYS A 78 -2.83 0.83 14.61
C LYS A 78 -2.59 2.01 13.66
N LEU A 79 -2.41 1.70 12.37
CA LEU A 79 -2.28 2.74 11.37
C LEU A 79 -3.60 3.46 11.18
N LYS A 80 -3.52 4.78 11.09
CA LYS A 80 -4.65 5.64 10.74
C LYS A 80 -4.88 5.59 9.23
N ASP A 81 -6.13 5.77 8.82
CA ASP A 81 -6.50 5.70 7.41
C ASP A 81 -5.99 6.93 6.63
N ILE A 82 -4.83 6.75 5.98
CA ILE A 82 -4.24 7.73 5.07
C ILE A 82 -5.15 8.01 3.86
N GLY A 83 -5.92 7.03 3.39
CA GLY A 83 -6.81 7.17 2.25
C GLY A 83 -7.92 8.18 2.51
N SER A 84 -8.56 8.09 3.68
CA SER A 84 -9.54 9.07 4.14
C SER A 84 -8.92 10.46 4.31
N TYR A 85 -7.72 10.56 4.91
CA TYR A 85 -7.01 11.83 5.09
C TYR A 85 -6.69 12.52 3.75
N LEU A 86 -6.18 11.76 2.78
CA LEU A 86 -5.87 12.27 1.44
C LEU A 86 -7.13 12.73 0.72
N THR A 87 -8.21 11.95 0.78
CA THR A 87 -9.50 12.29 0.16
C THR A 87 -10.03 13.63 0.66
N GLN A 88 -10.01 13.84 1.98
CA GLN A 88 -10.45 15.10 2.59
C GLN A 88 -9.56 16.28 2.20
N SER A 89 -8.23 16.07 2.25
CA SER A 89 -7.24 17.12 1.94
C SER A 89 -7.29 17.55 0.48
N ILE A 90 -7.39 16.59 -0.45
CA ILE A 90 -7.53 16.85 -1.89
C ILE A 90 -8.86 17.57 -2.15
N SER A 91 -9.98 17.10 -1.58
CA SER A 91 -11.29 17.74 -1.74
C SER A 91 -11.27 19.20 -1.30
N LYS A 92 -10.69 19.49 -0.14
CA LYS A 92 -10.54 20.84 0.39
C LYS A 92 -9.71 21.73 -0.55
N TYR A 93 -8.59 21.22 -1.05
CA TYR A 93 -7.71 21.97 -1.96
C TYR A 93 -8.40 22.28 -3.30
N MET A 94 -9.13 21.32 -3.88
CA MET A 94 -9.83 21.52 -5.16
C MET A 94 -10.97 22.53 -5.02
N LYS A 95 -11.72 22.52 -3.91
CA LYS A 95 -12.73 23.53 -3.59
C LYS A 95 -12.13 24.94 -3.52
N GLN A 96 -10.98 25.10 -2.85
CA GLN A 96 -10.28 26.39 -2.78
C GLN A 96 -9.83 26.89 -4.15
N LYS A 97 -9.46 25.98 -5.07
CA LYS A 97 -9.07 26.31 -6.44
C LYS A 97 -10.25 26.41 -7.42
N LYS A 98 -11.50 26.31 -6.92
CA LYS A 98 -12.74 26.33 -7.72
C LYS A 98 -12.73 25.31 -8.86
N LEU A 99 -12.09 24.15 -8.64
CA LEU A 99 -12.08 23.04 -9.59
C LEU A 99 -13.12 22.00 -9.16
N ASN A 100 -14.10 21.73 -10.01
CA ASN A 100 -15.08 20.67 -9.77
C ASN A 100 -14.44 19.31 -10.06
N ALA A 101 -13.96 18.64 -9.01
CA ALA A 101 -13.37 17.30 -9.10
C ALA A 101 -14.24 16.29 -8.33
N SER A 102 -14.53 15.14 -8.96
CA SER A 102 -15.15 14.00 -8.30
C SER A 102 -14.04 13.09 -7.76
N ILE A 103 -14.09 12.78 -6.46
CA ILE A 103 -13.10 11.92 -5.80
C ILE A 103 -13.80 10.64 -5.39
N LYS A 104 -13.26 9.50 -5.81
CA LYS A 104 -13.74 8.17 -5.43
C LYS A 104 -12.62 7.47 -4.66
N TYR A 105 -12.92 7.10 -3.42
CA TYR A 105 -12.02 6.31 -2.58
C TYR A 105 -12.40 4.83 -2.69
N VAL A 106 -11.40 3.97 -2.88
CA VAL A 106 -11.58 2.52 -2.97
C VAL A 106 -10.53 1.88 -2.06
N ASP A 107 -10.98 1.11 -1.09
CA ASP A 107 -10.12 0.28 -0.24
C ASP A 107 -10.35 -1.20 -0.58
N PRO A 108 -9.48 -1.82 -1.39
CA PRO A 108 -9.61 -3.21 -1.77
C PRO A 108 -8.96 -4.17 -0.74
N SER A 109 -8.58 -3.71 0.45
CA SER A 109 -7.77 -4.51 1.39
C SER A 109 -8.36 -5.88 1.71
N TYR A 110 -9.67 -5.97 1.95
CA TYR A 110 -10.34 -7.27 2.18
C TYR A 110 -10.41 -8.11 0.91
N MET A 111 -10.66 -7.49 -0.25
CA MET A 111 -10.74 -8.22 -1.52
C MET A 111 -9.40 -8.83 -1.89
N VAL A 112 -8.30 -8.11 -1.69
CA VAL A 112 -6.95 -8.60 -2.00
C VAL A 112 -6.52 -9.73 -1.07
N ARG A 113 -6.95 -9.71 0.20
CA ARG A 113 -6.50 -10.68 1.21
C ARG A 113 -7.36 -11.94 1.34
N SER A 114 -8.57 -11.92 0.80
CA SER A 114 -9.57 -12.96 1.04
C SER A 114 -9.96 -13.74 -0.22
N VAL A 115 -9.33 -13.45 -1.36
CA VAL A 115 -9.52 -14.24 -2.59
C VAL A 115 -8.72 -15.54 -2.52
N PRO A 116 -9.18 -16.61 -3.21
CA PRO A 116 -8.39 -17.82 -3.37
C PRO A 116 -7.03 -17.51 -4.01
N ALA A 117 -5.99 -18.26 -3.60
CA ALA A 117 -4.69 -18.20 -4.22
C ALA A 117 -4.78 -18.53 -5.72
N ASP A 118 -3.95 -17.87 -6.52
CA ASP A 118 -3.81 -18.23 -7.92
C ASP A 118 -2.98 -19.53 -8.09
N ALA A 119 -2.75 -19.94 -9.33
CA ALA A 119 -2.00 -21.18 -9.60
C ALA A 119 -0.54 -21.10 -9.14
N GLU A 120 0.11 -19.93 -9.25
CA GLU A 120 1.51 -19.74 -8.87
C GLU A 120 1.65 -19.77 -7.35
N ASP A 121 0.81 -19.02 -6.64
CA ASP A 121 0.74 -19.00 -5.18
C ASP A 121 0.37 -20.38 -4.62
N SER A 122 -0.51 -21.12 -5.29
CA SER A 122 -0.90 -22.47 -4.86
C SER A 122 0.29 -23.45 -4.92
N VAL A 123 1.05 -23.42 -6.02
CA VAL A 123 2.26 -24.25 -6.17
C VAL A 123 3.33 -23.83 -5.15
N TYR A 124 3.52 -22.52 -4.96
CA TYR A 124 4.48 -22.01 -4.00
C TYR A 124 4.14 -22.41 -2.56
N CYS A 125 2.88 -22.27 -2.15
CA CYS A 125 2.39 -22.71 -0.85
C CYS A 125 2.58 -24.22 -0.63
N LEU A 126 2.33 -25.04 -1.66
CA LEU A 126 2.54 -26.48 -1.60
C LEU A 126 4.01 -26.84 -1.35
N TYR A 127 4.93 -26.15 -2.03
CA TYR A 127 6.36 -26.37 -1.82
C TYR A 127 6.80 -25.97 -0.42
N LEU A 128 6.42 -24.79 0.06
CA LEU A 128 6.73 -24.34 1.42
C LEU A 128 6.20 -25.32 2.48
N ALA A 129 4.95 -25.79 2.33
CA ALA A 129 4.36 -26.77 3.24
C ALA A 129 5.11 -28.10 3.23
N SER A 130 5.48 -28.60 2.05
CA SER A 130 6.21 -29.87 1.91
C SER A 130 7.60 -29.80 2.54
N TYR A 131 8.33 -28.70 2.31
CA TYR A 131 9.63 -28.49 2.93
C TYR A 131 9.54 -28.29 4.45
N ALA A 132 8.46 -27.68 4.95
CA ALA A 132 8.25 -27.53 6.39
C ALA A 132 8.14 -28.90 7.07
N VAL A 133 7.37 -29.81 6.47
CA VAL A 133 7.24 -31.19 6.95
C VAL A 133 8.58 -31.91 6.93
N HIS A 134 9.33 -31.81 5.83
CA HIS A 134 10.66 -32.45 5.76
C HIS A 134 11.64 -31.90 6.80
N GLY A 135 11.69 -30.58 6.99
CA GLY A 135 12.56 -29.96 7.99
C GLY A 135 12.20 -30.39 9.42
N ALA A 136 10.90 -30.45 9.73
CA ALA A 136 10.43 -30.95 11.02
C ALA A 136 10.78 -32.44 11.23
N MET A 137 10.59 -33.29 10.21
CA MET A 137 10.93 -34.72 10.27
C MET A 137 12.43 -34.97 10.37
N ALA A 138 13.26 -34.08 9.85
CA ALA A 138 14.72 -34.09 10.03
C ALA A 138 15.16 -33.63 11.44
N GLY A 139 14.23 -33.20 12.29
CA GLY A 139 14.49 -32.75 13.65
C GLY A 139 14.85 -31.27 13.78
N TYR A 140 14.67 -30.46 12.73
CA TYR A 140 14.87 -29.01 12.81
C TYR A 140 13.71 -28.31 13.53
N SER A 141 14.03 -27.26 14.29
CA SER A 141 13.07 -26.43 15.01
C SER A 141 13.54 -24.98 15.02
N GLY A 142 12.60 -24.03 15.13
CA GLY A 142 12.90 -22.59 15.10
C GLY A 142 13.37 -22.06 13.75
N PHE A 143 13.10 -22.78 12.66
CA PHE A 143 13.45 -22.37 11.29
C PHE A 143 12.24 -21.74 10.58
N SER A 144 12.51 -21.05 9.48
CA SER A 144 11.51 -20.51 8.56
C SER A 144 11.93 -20.85 7.15
N LEU A 145 10.95 -20.94 6.25
CA LEU A 145 11.19 -21.28 4.86
C LEU A 145 10.89 -20.10 3.97
N GLY A 146 11.63 -19.98 2.87
CA GLY A 146 11.36 -18.97 1.87
C GLY A 146 12.04 -19.27 0.54
N LEU A 147 11.72 -18.46 -0.45
CA LEU A 147 12.41 -18.47 -1.73
C LEU A 147 13.46 -17.37 -1.77
N VAL A 148 14.72 -17.74 -1.95
CA VAL A 148 15.84 -16.81 -2.11
C VAL A 148 16.58 -17.14 -3.39
N SER A 149 16.66 -16.17 -4.31
CA SER A 149 17.33 -16.34 -5.61
C SER A 149 16.85 -17.58 -6.41
N GLY A 150 15.53 -17.84 -6.38
CA GLY A 150 14.92 -18.99 -7.06
C GLY A 150 15.18 -20.35 -6.41
N ARG A 151 15.72 -20.38 -5.19
CA ARG A 151 15.95 -21.61 -4.42
C ARG A 151 15.18 -21.56 -3.11
N SER A 152 14.59 -22.68 -2.72
CA SER A 152 13.98 -22.82 -1.41
C SER A 152 15.07 -22.94 -0.36
N VAL A 153 14.99 -22.10 0.67
CA VAL A 153 15.90 -22.05 1.82
C VAL A 153 15.13 -22.22 3.12
#